data_AF-A0A6I5EZN7-F1
#
_entry.id   AF-A0A6I5EZN7-F1
#
_cell.length_a   1.000
_cell.length_b   1.000
_cell.length_c   1.000
_cell.angle_alpha   90.00
_cell.angle_beta   90.00
_cell.angle_gamma   90.00
#
_symmetry.space_group_name_H-M   'P 1'
#
loop_
_entity.id
_entity.type
_entity.pdbx_description
1 polymer ?
#
loop_
_entity_poly.entity_id
_entity_poly.type
_entity_poly.pdbx_seq_one_letter_code
_entity_poly.pdbx_strand_id
1 'polypeptide(L)'
;MKTIPWAPGMAVNFDNHGSVWGTEPATQALLGIVEARLEGAPVDEWNVTDRDGSPLRIVRIADPGFLDTIVAIPDTTGTAVTL
;
A
#
# COMPACT_ATOMS: atom_id res chain seq x y z
N MET A 1 -0.18 16.53 13.91
CA MET A 1 -0.15 15.85 12.59
C MET A 1 0.59 14.55 12.80
N LYS A 2 -0.03 13.39 12.57
CA LYS A 2 0.50 12.09 12.98
C LYS A 2 1.39 11.54 11.85
N THR A 3 2.71 11.60 12.02
CA THR A 3 3.64 10.88 11.14
C THR A 3 3.34 9.40 11.29
N ILE A 4 3.07 8.69 10.20
CA ILE A 4 2.98 7.23 10.24
C ILE A 4 4.43 6.74 10.20
N PRO A 5 4.97 6.16 11.28
CA PRO A 5 6.31 5.61 11.23
C PRO A 5 6.28 4.44 10.25
N TRP A 6 6.84 4.63 9.06
CA TRP A 6 7.08 3.54 8.13
C TRP A 6 8.04 2.56 8.79
N ALA A 7 7.52 1.44 9.29
CA ALA A 7 8.38 0.33 9.62
C ALA A 7 8.91 -0.24 8.30
N PRO A 8 10.23 -0.39 8.12
CA PRO A 8 10.80 -0.91 6.89
C PRO A 8 10.17 -2.25 6.50
N GLY A 9 9.72 -2.36 5.26
CA GLY A 9 9.08 -3.59 4.76
C GLY A 9 7.64 -3.80 5.23
N MET A 10 6.99 -2.82 5.86
CA MET A 10 5.56 -2.86 6.21
C MET A 10 4.74 -2.03 5.23
N ALA A 11 3.60 -2.58 4.81
CA ALA A 11 2.53 -1.86 4.15
C ALA A 11 1.55 -1.28 5.19
N VAL A 12 0.86 -0.22 4.82
CA VAL A 12 -0.20 0.42 5.63
C VAL A 12 -1.51 0.35 4.86
N ASN A 13 -2.55 -0.11 5.53
CA ASN A 13 -3.88 -0.29 4.95
C ASN A 13 -4.81 0.83 5.41
N PHE A 14 -5.53 1.39 4.45
CA PHE A 14 -6.51 2.45 4.63
C PHE A 14 -7.84 2.06 4.00
N ASP A 15 -8.91 2.69 4.46
CA ASP A 15 -10.14 2.79 3.67
C ASP A 15 -10.11 3.98 2.70
N ASN A 16 -11.12 4.07 1.84
CA ASN A 16 -11.32 5.20 0.92
C ASN A 16 -11.68 6.53 1.60
N HIS A 17 -11.82 6.57 2.92
CA HIS A 17 -11.91 7.80 3.71
C HIS A 17 -10.55 8.22 4.30
N GLY A 18 -9.50 7.42 4.09
CA GLY A 18 -8.16 7.66 4.60
C GLY A 18 -7.97 7.23 6.07
N SER A 19 -8.90 6.44 6.63
CA SER A 19 -8.74 5.88 7.98
C SER A 19 -7.79 4.70 7.93
N VAL A 20 -6.81 4.66 8.84
CA VAL A 20 -5.88 3.53 8.96
C VAL A 20 -6.60 2.35 9.62
N TRP A 21 -6.59 1.19 8.96
CA TRP A 21 -7.17 -0.04 9.49
C TRP A 21 -6.12 -1.02 10.02
N GLY A 22 -4.87 -0.88 9.58
CA GLY A 22 -3.78 -1.70 10.10
C GLY A 22 -2.50 -1.57 9.30
N THR A 23 -1.52 -2.37 9.71
CA THR A 23 -0.24 -2.52 9.04
C THR A 23 0.09 -3.99 8.93
N GLU A 24 0.71 -4.40 7.84
CA GLU A 24 1.13 -5.78 7.61
C GLU A 24 2.46 -5.83 6.84
N PRO A 25 3.18 -6.95 6.82
CA PRO A 25 4.35 -7.10 5.96
C PRO A 25 4.01 -6.83 4.50
N ALA A 26 4.85 -6.07 3.78
CA ALA A 26 4.62 -5.74 2.38
C ALA A 26 4.45 -6.99 1.51
N THR A 27 5.15 -8.08 1.82
CA THR A 27 4.99 -9.37 1.14
C THR A 27 3.58 -9.95 1.29
N GLN A 28 2.97 -9.81 2.47
CA GLN A 28 1.61 -10.28 2.74
C GLN A 28 0.58 -9.43 1.98
N ALA A 29 0.74 -8.11 2.02
CA ALA A 29 -0.11 -7.20 1.25
C ALA A 29 -0.06 -7.49 -0.26
N LEU A 30 1.14 -7.75 -0.80
CA LEU A 30 1.33 -8.12 -2.21
C LEU A 30 0.62 -9.43 -2.56
N LEU A 31 0.61 -10.43 -1.67
CA LEU A 31 -0.14 -11.67 -1.89
C LEU A 31 -1.65 -11.39 -1.95
N GLY A 32 -2.18 -10.60 -1.00
CA GLY A 32 -3.61 -10.23 -1.02
C GLY A 32 -4.02 -9.44 -2.26
N ILE A 33 -3.14 -8.57 -2.78
CA ILE A 33 -3.39 -7.86 -4.04
C ILE A 33 -3.42 -8.84 -5.23
N VAL A 34 -2.52 -9.83 -5.26
CA VAL A 34 -2.53 -10.86 -6.31
C VAL A 34 -3.80 -11.69 -6.24
N GLU A 35 -4.22 -12.12 -5.05
CA GLU A 35 -5.47 -12.85 -4.83
C GLU A 35 -6.68 -12.03 -5.31
N ALA A 36 -6.79 -10.76 -4.92
CA ALA A 36 -7.87 -9.88 -5.37
C ALA A 36 -7.91 -9.73 -6.91
N ARG A 37 -6.74 -9.62 -7.56
CA ARG A 37 -6.65 -9.61 -9.03
C ARG A 37 -7.13 -10.93 -9.65
N LEU A 38 -6.79 -12.07 -9.04
CA LEU A 38 -7.21 -13.40 -9.51
C LEU A 38 -8.72 -13.62 -9.34
N GLU A 39 -9.32 -13.03 -8.31
CA GLU A 39 -10.77 -13.05 -8.07
C GLU A 39 -11.53 -12.07 -8.99
N GLY A 40 -10.83 -11.27 -9.80
CA GLY A 40 -11.42 -10.31 -10.72
C GLY A 40 -11.87 -9.01 -10.06
N ALA A 41 -11.37 -8.70 -8.85
CA ALA A 41 -11.64 -7.44 -8.21
C ALA A 41 -11.09 -6.26 -9.05
N PRO A 42 -11.78 -5.10 -9.09
CA PRO A 42 -11.22 -3.91 -9.71
C PRO A 42 -10.04 -3.40 -8.89
N VAL A 43 -8.85 -3.37 -9.48
CA VAL A 43 -7.62 -2.92 -8.83
C VAL A 43 -7.00 -1.76 -9.59
N ASP A 44 -6.96 -0.60 -8.94
CA ASP A 44 -6.26 0.59 -9.41
C ASP A 44 -4.88 0.67 -8.75
N GLU A 45 -3.88 1.14 -9.48
CA GLU A 45 -2.50 1.21 -8.99
C GLU A 45 -1.78 2.44 -9.53
N TRP A 46 -1.05 3.13 -8.65
CA TRP A 46 -0.22 4.28 -9.02
C TRP A 46 0.95 4.45 -8.05
N ASN A 47 1.99 5.15 -8.50
CA ASN A 47 3.16 5.47 -7.68
C ASN A 47 3.08 6.92 -7.22
N VAL A 48 3.48 7.18 -5.98
CA VAL A 48 3.61 8.53 -5.40
C VAL A 48 4.92 8.63 -4.64
N THR A 49 5.29 9.84 -4.25
CA THR A 49 6.39 10.09 -3.32
C THR A 49 5.80 10.57 -2.00
N ASP A 50 6.27 10.02 -0.88
CA ASP A 50 5.87 10.49 0.43
C ASP A 50 6.47 11.87 0.75
N ARG A 51 6.10 12.42 1.91
CA ARG A 51 6.57 13.75 2.34
C ARG A 51 8.09 13.82 2.49
N ASP A 52 8.73 12.70 2.80
CA ASP A 52 10.17 12.62 3.06
C ASP A 52 10.95 12.29 1.78
N GLY A 53 10.28 12.23 0.62
CA GLY A 53 10.91 11.95 -0.68
C GLY A 53 11.00 10.46 -1.01
N SER A 54 10.41 9.58 -0.19
CA SER A 54 10.47 8.13 -0.40
C SER A 54 9.40 7.67 -1.39
N PRO A 55 9.74 6.83 -2.38
CA PRO A 55 8.76 6.28 -3.31
C PRO A 55 7.80 5.30 -2.62
N LEU A 56 6.51 5.43 -2.95
CA LEU A 56 5.43 4.56 -2.50
C LEU A 56 4.65 4.03 -3.72
N ARG A 57 4.32 2.76 -3.67
CA ARG A 57 3.31 2.14 -4.53
C ARG A 57 1.97 2.14 -3.79
N ILE A 58 0.95 2.73 -4.39
CA ILE A 58 -0.41 2.74 -3.86
C ILE A 58 -1.27 1.80 -4.69
N VAL A 59 -1.98 0.90 -4.02
CA VAL A 59 -2.91 -0.04 -4.63
C VAL A 59 -4.28 0.12 -3.99
N ARG A 60 -5.31 0.34 -4.80
CA ARG A 60 -6.70 0.38 -4.36
C ARG A 60 -7.44 -0.83 -4.92
N ILE A 61 -8.04 -1.61 -4.03
CA ILE A 61 -8.96 -2.70 -4.36
C ILE A 61 -10.36 -2.16 -4.10
N ALA A 62 -11.14 -1.94 -5.17
CA ALA A 62 -12.48 -1.37 -5.05
C ALA A 62 -13.49 -2.46 -4.63
N ASP A 63 -14.30 -2.16 -3.62
CA ASP A 63 -15.39 -3.03 -3.17
C ASP A 63 -16.73 -2.28 -3.28
N PRO A 64 -17.55 -2.55 -4.31
CA PRO A 64 -18.85 -1.90 -4.47
C PRO A 64 -19.87 -2.23 -3.36
N GLY A 65 -19.67 -3.32 -2.63
CA GLY A 65 -20.52 -3.76 -1.53
C GLY A 65 -20.09 -3.20 -0.17
N PHE A 66 -18.91 -2.61 -0.08
CA PHE A 66 -18.35 -2.08 1.16
C PHE A 66 -17.44 -0.86 0.91
N LEU A 67 -16.34 -0.73 1.66
CA LEU A 67 -15.33 0.31 1.49
C LEU A 67 -14.15 -0.28 0.72
N ASP A 68 -13.48 0.57 -0.07
CA ASP A 68 -12.27 0.14 -0.76
C ASP A 68 -11.15 -0.12 0.23
N THR A 69 -10.29 -1.08 -0.10
CA THR A 69 -9.01 -1.27 0.58
C THR A 69 -7.93 -0.54 -0.18
N ILE A 70 -7.27 0.41 0.46
CA ILE A 70 -6.12 1.14 -0.09
C ILE A 70 -4.87 0.73 0.66
N VAL A 71 -3.92 0.16 -0.05
CA VAL A 71 -2.65 -0.31 0.47
C VAL A 71 -1.55 0.64 0.02
N ALA A 72 -0.81 1.21 0.97
CA ALA A 72 0.40 1.96 0.68
C ALA A 72 1.63 1.09 1.01
N ILE A 73 2.44 0.82 -0.01
CA ILE A 73 3.58 -0.08 0.05
C ILE A 73 4.85 0.74 -0.23
N PRO A 74 5.81 0.79 0.71
CA PRO A 74 7.12 1.38 0.44
C PRO A 74 7.81 0.66 -0.70
N ASP A 75 8.29 1.43 -1.67
CA ASP A 75 9.11 0.88 -2.75
C ASP A 75 10.54 0.64 -2.22
N THR A 76 10.77 -0.54 -1.64
CA THR A 76 12.08 -0.92 -1.08
C THR A 76 13.15 -1.14 -2.15
N THR A 77 12.77 -1.15 -3.44
CA THR A 77 13.69 -1.18 -4.57
C THR A 77 14.53 0.10 -4.70
N GLY A 78 14.17 1.15 -3.94
CA GLY A 78 14.91 2.42 -3.83
C GLY A 78 16.00 2.47 -2.74
N THR A 79 16.34 1.36 -2.07
CA THR A 79 17.58 1.36 -1.28
C THR A 79 18.74 1.34 -2.25
N ALA A 80 19.25 2.52 -2.60
CA ALA A 80 20.51 2.66 -3.30
C ALA A 80 21.56 1.83 -2.56
N VAL A 81 21.97 0.72 -3.17
CA VAL A 81 23.25 0.10 -2.85
C VAL A 81 24.29 1.09 -3.36
N THR A 82 24.74 1.97 -2.47
CA THR A 82 26.01 2.67 -2.69
C THR A 82 27.09 1.59 -2.60
N LEU A 83 27.68 1.25 -3.74
CA LEU A 83 28.92 0.48 -3.81
C LEU A 83 30.08 1.32 -3.23
#